data_AF-A0A3R9MZX9-F1
#
_entry.id   AF-A0A3R9MZX9-F1
#
_cell.length_a   1.000
_cell.length_b   1.000
_cell.length_c   1.000
_cell.angle_alpha   90.00
_cell.angle_beta   90.00
_cell.angle_gamma   90.00
#
_symmetry.space_group_name_H-M   'P 1'
#
loop_
_entity.id
_entity.type
_entity.pdbx_description
1 polymer ?
#
loop_
_entity_poly.entity_id
_entity_poly.type
_entity_poly.pdbx_seq_one_letter_code
_entity_poly.pdbx_strand_id
1 'polypeptide(L)'
;MSTLADKITRAETRIFKAVFPNTTNHYDTLFGGTTLHMMDEVAFITATRFSRLKMVTVSSDKVDFTHPIPGGTLVELIGRVEHVGNTSLKVRVELFVEQMYSEERHRAVSGLFTFVAVDENKRPVRILPATAA
;
A
#
# COMPACT_ATOMS: atom_id res chain seq x y z
N MET A 1 18.39 8.49 18.25
CA MET A 1 18.12 7.50 17.18
C MET A 1 16.61 7.32 17.08
N SER A 2 15.99 7.35 15.90
CA SER A 2 14.54 7.11 15.80
C SER A 2 14.25 5.63 16.06
N THR A 3 13.22 5.33 16.85
CA THR A 3 12.82 3.94 17.13
C THR A 3 12.30 3.26 15.87
N LEU A 4 12.17 1.93 15.90
CA LEU A 4 11.52 1.17 14.82
C LEU A 4 10.07 1.65 14.62
N ALA A 5 9.36 1.92 15.71
CA ALA A 5 8.00 2.45 15.68
C ALA A 5 7.95 3.81 14.96
N ASP A 6 8.86 4.73 15.28
CA ASP A 6 8.94 6.03 14.60
C ASP A 6 9.16 5.89 13.09
N LYS A 7 10.00 4.93 12.68
CA LYS A 7 10.23 4.64 11.25
C LYS A 7 8.97 4.13 10.57
N ILE A 8 8.23 3.22 11.21
CA ILE A 8 6.96 2.68 10.70
C ILE A 8 5.95 3.83 10.53
N THR A 9 5.75 4.64 11.57
CA THR A 9 4.81 5.78 11.53
C THR A 9 5.18 6.78 10.45
N ARG A 10 6.46 7.14 10.31
CA ARG A 10 6.92 8.08 9.27
C ARG A 10 6.85 7.53 7.85
N ALA A 11 6.79 6.21 7.69
CA ALA A 11 6.68 5.57 6.40
C ALA A 11 5.23 5.48 5.89
N GLU A 12 4.24 5.65 6.78
CA GLU A 12 2.82 5.63 6.40
C GLU A 12 2.56 6.56 5.22
N THR A 13 1.93 6.00 4.19
CA THR A 13 1.62 6.70 2.95
C THR A 13 0.13 6.71 2.74
N ARG A 14 -0.42 7.91 2.51
CA ARG A 14 -1.83 8.14 2.21
C ARG A 14 -1.93 8.80 0.84
N ILE A 15 -2.73 8.24 -0.05
CA ILE A 15 -3.01 8.81 -1.38
C ILE A 15 -4.52 8.92 -1.53
N PHE A 16 -4.98 10.10 -1.95
CA PHE A 16 -6.37 10.37 -2.28
C PHE A 16 -6.53 10.51 -3.79
N LYS A 17 -7.59 9.93 -4.35
CA LYS A 17 -7.94 10.06 -5.77
C LYS A 17 -9.45 10.17 -5.94
N ALA A 18 -9.89 10.93 -6.93
CA ALA A 18 -11.27 10.85 -7.41
C ALA A 18 -11.43 9.65 -8.36
N VAL A 19 -12.57 8.96 -8.29
CA VAL A 19 -12.91 7.85 -9.18
C VAL A 19 -13.60 8.40 -10.42
N PHE A 20 -12.81 8.63 -11.46
CA PHE A 20 -13.30 9.13 -12.76
C PHE A 20 -13.75 7.99 -13.69
N PRO A 21 -14.63 8.27 -14.68
CA PRO A 21 -15.15 7.25 -15.59
C PRO A 21 -14.11 6.43 -16.36
N ASN A 22 -12.92 6.99 -16.63
CA ASN A 22 -11.84 6.26 -17.29
C ASN A 22 -11.16 5.21 -16.40
N THR A 23 -11.52 5.15 -15.12
CA THR A 23 -10.99 4.18 -14.14
C THR A 23 -12.00 3.11 -13.75
N THR A 24 -13.27 3.26 -14.16
CA THR A 24 -14.34 2.31 -13.85
C THR A 24 -14.44 1.19 -14.86
N ASN A 25 -15.10 0.11 -14.46
CA ASN A 25 -15.52 -0.98 -15.33
C ASN A 25 -16.91 -0.70 -15.95
N HIS A 26 -17.47 -1.69 -16.66
CA HIS A 26 -18.79 -1.60 -17.30
C HIS A 26 -19.98 -1.59 -16.32
N TYR A 27 -19.74 -1.66 -15.01
CA TYR A 27 -20.74 -1.49 -13.95
C TYR A 27 -20.59 -0.14 -13.21
N ASP A 28 -19.86 0.82 -13.78
CA ASP A 28 -19.60 2.13 -13.17
C ASP A 28 -18.97 2.06 -11.77
N THR A 29 -18.16 1.01 -11.52
CA THR A 29 -17.37 0.84 -10.30
C THR A 29 -15.89 0.79 -10.62
N LEU A 30 -15.02 1.26 -9.72
CA LEU A 30 -13.57 1.26 -9.90
C LEU A 30 -13.11 -0.14 -10.31
N PHE A 31 -12.42 -0.22 -11.45
CA PHE A 31 -12.00 -1.50 -12.00
C PHE A 31 -10.99 -2.16 -11.06
N GLY A 32 -11.19 -3.45 -10.76
CA GLY A 32 -10.34 -4.18 -9.80
C GLY A 32 -8.85 -4.14 -10.14
N GLY A 33 -8.48 -4.22 -11.42
CA GLY A 33 -7.09 -4.10 -11.85
C GLY A 33 -6.50 -2.71 -11.55
N THR A 34 -7.29 -1.65 -11.75
CA THR A 34 -6.92 -0.27 -11.39
C THR A 34 -6.75 -0.12 -9.88
N THR A 35 -7.65 -0.72 -9.09
CA THR A 35 -7.54 -0.73 -7.62
C THR A 35 -6.24 -1.40 -7.16
N LEU A 36 -5.91 -2.58 -7.70
CA LEU A 36 -4.68 -3.30 -7.37
C LEU A 36 -3.43 -2.51 -7.75
N HIS A 37 -3.43 -1.85 -8.91
CA HIS A 37 -2.35 -0.95 -9.32
C HIS A 37 -2.13 0.18 -8.30
N MET A 38 -3.19 0.85 -7.87
CA MET A 38 -3.10 1.93 -6.87
C MET A 38 -2.63 1.40 -5.50
N MET A 39 -3.07 0.20 -5.11
CA MET A 39 -2.65 -0.42 -3.85
C MET A 39 -1.17 -0.78 -3.86
N ASP A 40 -0.66 -1.38 -4.94
CA ASP A 40 0.77 -1.70 -5.08
C ASP A 40 1.64 -0.43 -5.10
N GLU A 41 1.19 0.64 -5.77
CA GLU A 41 1.85 1.96 -5.76
C GLU A 41 2.03 2.49 -4.32
N VAL A 42 0.95 2.50 -3.54
CA VAL A 42 0.97 2.94 -2.13
C VAL A 42 1.86 2.04 -1.28
N ALA A 43 1.79 0.73 -1.51
CA ALA A 43 2.61 -0.24 -0.79
C ALA A 43 4.10 -0.04 -1.06
N PHE A 44 4.47 0.14 -2.34
CA PHE A 44 5.82 0.39 -2.80
C PHE A 44 6.39 1.70 -2.23
N ILE A 45 5.61 2.79 -2.24
CA ILE A 45 6.02 4.07 -1.65
C ILE A 45 6.26 3.91 -0.14
N THR A 46 5.35 3.23 0.56
CA THR A 46 5.48 2.94 2.00
C THR A 46 6.74 2.14 2.29
N ALA A 47 6.96 1.06 1.54
CA ALA A 47 8.13 0.21 1.70
C ALA A 47 9.44 0.98 1.46
N THR A 48 9.48 1.78 0.39
CA THR A 48 10.64 2.60 0.02
C THR A 48 10.91 3.71 1.05
N ARG A 49 9.86 4.36 1.59
CA ARG A 49 10.01 5.38 2.64
C ARG A 49 10.55 4.79 3.94
N PHE A 50 10.14 3.56 4.27
CA PHE A 50 10.62 2.82 5.44
C PHE A 50 12.08 2.41 5.30
N SER A 51 12.43 1.75 4.19
CA SER A 51 13.74 1.12 4.02
C SER A 51 14.82 2.06 3.47
N ARG A 52 14.43 3.00 2.59
CA ARG A 52 15.33 3.78 1.73
C ARG A 52 16.26 2.92 0.85
N LEU A 53 15.80 1.72 0.49
CA LEU A 53 16.48 0.76 -0.37
C LEU A 53 15.66 0.50 -1.65
N LYS A 54 16.27 -0.16 -2.65
CA LYS A 54 15.52 -0.64 -3.82
C LYS A 54 14.62 -1.78 -3.39
N MET A 55 13.31 -1.56 -3.49
CA MET A 55 12.29 -2.54 -3.12
C MET A 55 11.70 -3.18 -4.38
N VAL A 56 11.41 -4.47 -4.33
CA VAL A 56 10.65 -5.16 -5.39
C VAL A 56 9.46 -5.88 -4.76
N THR A 57 8.29 -5.79 -5.40
CA THR A 57 7.10 -6.56 -5.02
C THR A 57 7.35 -8.02 -5.38
N VAL A 58 7.30 -8.92 -4.38
CA VAL A 58 7.50 -10.37 -4.61
C VAL A 58 6.21 -11.16 -4.54
N SER A 59 5.23 -10.67 -3.78
CA SER A 59 3.89 -11.25 -3.73
C SER A 59 2.90 -10.25 -3.16
N SER A 60 1.62 -10.48 -3.47
CA SER A 60 0.52 -10.05 -2.63
C SER A 60 -0.10 -11.26 -1.95
N ASP A 61 -0.47 -11.12 -0.69
CA ASP A 61 -1.38 -12.06 -0.04
C ASP A 61 -2.81 -11.78 -0.55
N LYS A 62 -3.84 -12.36 0.08
CA LYS A 62 -5.24 -12.16 -0.31
C LYS A 62 -5.60 -10.66 -0.27
N VAL A 63 -6.26 -10.20 -1.34
CA VAL A 63 -6.90 -8.87 -1.40
C VAL A 63 -8.41 -9.07 -1.36
N ASP A 64 -9.05 -8.52 -0.34
CA ASP A 64 -10.48 -8.66 -0.10
C ASP A 64 -11.21 -7.40 -0.57
N PHE A 65 -12.06 -7.56 -1.60
CA PHE A 65 -13.00 -6.53 -2.07
C PHE A 65 -14.34 -6.75 -1.36
N THR A 66 -14.54 -6.03 -0.26
CA THR A 66 -15.75 -6.18 0.59
C THR A 66 -16.93 -5.33 0.13
N HIS A 67 -16.66 -4.23 -0.57
CA HIS A 67 -17.68 -3.32 -1.11
C HIS A 67 -17.29 -2.84 -2.50
N PRO A 68 -18.26 -2.59 -3.41
CA PRO A 68 -18.00 -1.90 -4.67
C PRO A 68 -17.56 -0.45 -4.40
N ILE A 69 -16.82 0.12 -5.34
CA ILE A 69 -16.33 1.51 -5.27
C ILE A 69 -16.97 2.27 -6.43
N PRO A 70 -18.09 2.99 -6.24
CA PRO A 70 -18.78 3.66 -7.33
C PRO A 70 -17.93 4.77 -7.98
N GLY A 71 -18.11 4.97 -9.28
CA GLY A 71 -17.65 6.19 -9.95
C GLY A 71 -18.27 7.44 -9.30
N GLY A 72 -17.55 8.57 -9.34
CA GLY A 72 -18.01 9.79 -8.67
C GLY A 72 -17.88 9.73 -7.14
N THR A 73 -16.99 8.89 -6.62
CA THR A 73 -16.56 8.90 -5.21
C THR A 73 -15.10 9.35 -5.09
N LEU A 74 -14.65 9.57 -3.86
CA LEU A 74 -13.24 9.68 -3.53
C LEU A 74 -12.77 8.35 -2.95
N VAL A 75 -11.51 8.00 -3.23
CA VAL A 75 -10.84 6.89 -2.57
C VAL A 75 -9.62 7.39 -1.83
N GLU A 76 -9.44 6.85 -0.64
CA GLU A 76 -8.24 7.01 0.16
C GLU A 76 -7.56 5.65 0.32
N LEU A 77 -6.31 5.57 -0.10
CA LEU A 77 -5.47 4.41 0.12
C LEU A 77 -4.47 4.70 1.23
N ILE A 78 -4.34 3.80 2.19
CA ILE A 78 -3.41 3.94 3.32
C ILE A 78 -2.51 2.72 3.40
N GLY A 79 -1.21 2.92 3.18
CA GLY A 79 -0.16 1.93 3.31
C GLY A 79 0.56 2.02 4.65
N ARG A 80 0.67 0.92 5.37
CA ARG A 80 1.39 0.81 6.66
C ARG A 80 2.27 -0.43 6.69
N VAL A 81 3.49 -0.29 7.19
CA VAL A 81 4.36 -1.44 7.47
C VAL A 81 3.73 -2.26 8.58
N GLU A 82 3.41 -3.50 8.28
CA GLU A 82 2.83 -4.46 9.23
C GLU A 82 3.90 -5.40 9.80
N HIS A 83 4.90 -5.76 9.00
CA HIS A 83 5.99 -6.63 9.44
C HIS A 83 7.32 -6.27 8.77
N VAL A 84 8.40 -6.35 9.55
CA VAL A 84 9.78 -6.14 9.09
C VAL A 84 10.55 -7.44 9.32
N GLY A 85 10.90 -8.12 8.24
CA GLY A 85 11.78 -9.28 8.25
C GLY A 85 13.25 -8.86 8.12
N ASN A 86 14.12 -9.82 7.77
CA ASN A 86 15.54 -9.56 7.55
C ASN A 86 15.76 -8.74 6.26
N THR A 87 15.29 -9.26 5.13
CA THR A 87 15.35 -8.61 3.80
C THR A 87 13.97 -8.24 3.26
N SER A 88 12.90 -8.68 3.94
CA SER A 88 11.52 -8.52 3.49
C SER A 88 10.73 -7.55 4.34
N LEU A 89 9.72 -6.92 3.73
CA LEU A 89 8.79 -6.02 4.37
C LEU A 89 7.37 -6.42 3.97
N LYS A 90 6.45 -6.51 4.92
CA LYS A 90 5.01 -6.63 4.62
C LYS A 90 4.33 -5.29 4.84
N VAL A 91 3.60 -4.83 3.84
CA VAL A 91 2.84 -3.57 3.86
C VAL A 91 1.36 -3.86 3.69
N ARG A 92 0.58 -3.53 4.72
CA ARG A 92 -0.88 -3.55 4.64
C ARG A 92 -1.35 -2.30 3.91
N VAL A 93 -2.23 -2.48 2.94
CA VAL A 93 -2.90 -1.38 2.25
C VAL A 93 -4.40 -1.53 2.44
N GLU A 94 -5.02 -0.48 2.96
CA GLU A 94 -6.48 -0.37 3.09
C GLU A 94 -6.97 0.75 2.16
N LEU A 95 -8.04 0.48 1.42
CA LEU A 95 -8.73 1.48 0.62
C LEU A 95 -10.08 1.78 1.26
N PHE A 96 -10.32 3.06 1.50
CA PHE A 96 -11.57 3.61 1.96
C PHE A 96 -12.25 4.36 0.82
N VAL A 97 -13.56 4.19 0.73
CA VAL A 97 -14.44 5.00 -0.13
C VAL A 97 -14.99 6.11 0.72
N GLU A 98 -14.97 7.32 0.18
CA GLU A 98 -15.53 8.52 0.77
C GLU A 98 -16.49 9.15 -0.25
N GLN A 99 -17.70 9.47 0.21
CA GLN A 99 -18.71 10.10 -0.65
C GLN A 99 -18.34 11.57 -0.91
N MET A 100 -18.56 12.06 -2.14
CA MET A 100 -18.15 13.44 -2.50
C MET A 100 -18.89 14.54 -1.73
N TYR A 101 -20.14 14.28 -1.33
CA TYR A 101 -21.04 15.29 -0.77
C TYR A 101 -21.62 14.87 0.59
N SER A 102 -20.98 13.92 1.27
CA SER A 102 -21.31 13.55 2.65
C SER A 102 -20.04 13.20 3.42
N GLU A 103 -20.14 13.12 4.74
CA GLU A 103 -19.03 12.69 5.61
C GLU A 103 -18.90 11.16 5.69
N GLU A 104 -19.65 10.42 4.87
CA GLU A 104 -19.65 8.96 4.91
C GLU A 104 -18.34 8.41 4.32
N ARG A 105 -17.66 7.60 5.14
CA ARG A 105 -16.42 6.92 4.76
C ARG A 105 -16.41 5.50 5.30
N HIS A 106 -16.15 4.53 4.44
CA HIS A 106 -16.07 3.12 4.83
C HIS A 106 -14.93 2.40 4.11
N ARG A 107 -14.39 1.34 4.71
CA ARG A 107 -13.35 0.52 4.10
C ARG A 107 -13.97 -0.42 3.07
N ALA A 108 -13.50 -0.36 1.83
CA ALA A 108 -13.97 -1.25 0.76
C ALA A 108 -12.98 -2.37 0.46
N VAL A 109 -11.66 -2.09 0.54
CA VAL A 109 -10.62 -3.06 0.17
C VAL A 109 -9.52 -3.12 1.23
N SER A 110 -8.98 -4.31 1.47
CA SER A 110 -7.77 -4.52 2.26
C SER A 110 -6.89 -5.56 1.57
N GLY A 111 -5.58 -5.36 1.62
CA GLY A 111 -4.59 -6.30 1.09
C GLY A 111 -3.26 -6.19 1.81
N LEU A 112 -2.41 -7.19 1.63
CA LEU A 112 -1.07 -7.24 2.21
C LEU A 112 -0.06 -7.55 1.09
N PHE A 113 0.96 -6.71 0.97
CA PHE A 113 1.97 -6.79 -0.09
C PHE A 113 3.32 -7.08 0.53
N THR A 114 4.02 -8.06 -0.01
CA THR A 114 5.37 -8.43 0.43
C THR A 114 6.39 -7.86 -0.54
N PHE A 115 7.34 -7.11 0.01
CA PHE A 115 8.48 -6.56 -0.69
C PHE A 115 9.77 -7.19 -0.20
N VAL A 116 10.78 -7.22 -1.07
CA VAL A 116 12.16 -7.57 -0.72
C VAL A 116 13.08 -6.42 -1.12
N ALA A 117 13.99 -6.04 -0.21
CA ALA A 117 15.06 -5.10 -0.51
C ALA A 117 16.16 -5.80 -1.30
N VAL A 118 16.64 -5.19 -2.38
CA VAL A 118 17.68 -5.76 -3.26
C VAL A 118 18.80 -4.76 -3.57
N ASP A 119 19.98 -5.29 -3.90
CA ASP A 119 21.11 -4.50 -4.42
C ASP A 119 21.04 -4.28 -5.95
N GLU A 120 22.08 -3.64 -6.50
CA GLU A 120 22.24 -3.43 -7.96
C GLU A 120 22.26 -4.73 -8.78
N ASN A 121 22.68 -5.83 -8.16
CA ASN A 121 22.74 -7.15 -8.78
C ASN A 121 21.46 -7.96 -8.53
N LYS A 122 20.39 -7.33 -8.01
CA LYS A 122 19.10 -7.94 -7.66
C LYS A 122 19.21 -9.02 -6.58
N ARG A 123 20.23 -8.96 -5.72
CA ARG A 123 20.38 -9.87 -4.57
C ARG A 123 19.73 -9.28 -3.31
N PRO A 124 19.05 -10.08 -2.48
CA PRO A 124 18.43 -9.58 -1.26
C PRO A 124 19.43 -8.96 -0.27
N VAL A 125 19.07 -7.81 0.30
CA VAL A 125 19.88 -7.10 1.31
C VAL A 125 19.09 -6.85 2.58
N ARG A 126 19.78 -6.71 3.72
CA ARG A 126 19.13 -6.46 5.01
C ARG A 126 18.48 -5.08 5.04
N ILE A 127 17.25 -5.01 5.54
CA ILE A 127 16.50 -3.74 5.68
C ILE A 127 16.98 -2.94 6.88
N LEU A 128 17.22 -3.61 8.01
CA LEU A 128 17.76 -3.01 9.21
C LEU A 128 19.23 -3.41 9.36
N PRO A 129 20.10 -2.50 9.86
CA PRO A 129 21.45 -2.87 10.24
C PRO A 129 21.42 -4.04 11.22
N ALA A 130 22.41 -4.93 11.17
CA ALA A 130 22.58 -5.90 12.25
C ALA A 130 22.76 -5.12 13.55
N THR A 131 21.94 -5.40 14.55
CA THR A 131 22.16 -4.90 15.91
C THR A 131 23.55 -5.37 16.32
N ALA A 132 24.43 -4.45 16.74
CA ALA A 132 25.67 -4.85 17.38
C ALA A 132 25.29 -5.69 18.62
N ALA A 133 25.79 -6.93 18.67
CA ALA A 133 25.65 -7.81 19.82
C ALA A 133 26.38 -7.24 21.03
#